data_AF-A0A6N9JVG1-F1
#
_entry.id   AF-A0A6N9JVG1-F1
#
_cell.length_a   1.000
_cell.length_b   1.000
_cell.length_c   1.000
_cell.angle_alpha   90.00
_cell.angle_beta   90.00
_cell.angle_gamma   90.00
#
_symmetry.space_group_name_H-M   'P 1'
#
loop_
_entity.id
_entity.type
_entity.pdbx_description
1 polymer ?
#
loop_
_entity_poly.entity_id
_entity_poly.type
_entity_poly.pdbx_seq_one_letter_code
_entity_poly.pdbx_strand_id
1 'polypeptide(L)'
;MEEIRWYEKLDYTETKDIIKEKLQNMSRDFVAIGFYLKLIRDKSLFLEDGYKSIWEFAEDNYGIKRSTASRWMAMNDRFSKNGNTPILSEEYISFGKSQLQEMLYLNDKQMEEVKPDMTAREIRGIRTPDPEPEEIEEQILEQVPGQMCVEDYPEILPEEKHGPEKCITGKSRSGICGAAAYCSENYSCCLECDQNCNSRCGWLDDVCDVAQDKQQPAVENVNMDCPPDQGNCPRQNWGTAREDQHEGQKECAKCWNHYKSLHKQEKVEVPEEKVVEIEEKIPAEPVTEEDVRSELYEEVSEKTDIDIAKEENQKAQTYLKMAEKEFGQNDIRLRKQKILVAALAGYIHDLDTVMNPPEEPKQPELPKLKNNDQRKEWLRNYKDWGLWYHDDRIDVNYYKYDFEDGSRLVTAEYPKRKYYWNSGEVEDSHYFHLLEKNKKYYGKEKTFDQQYVHNENSETYLVEFLKNLQKGAK
;
A
#
# COMPACT_ATOMS: atom_id res chain seq x y z
N MET A 1 38.96 24.17 27.65
CA MET A 1 39.52 23.17 26.73
C MET A 1 38.85 23.41 25.39
N GLU A 2 39.60 23.79 24.36
CA GLU A 2 39.06 23.91 23.01
C GLU A 2 38.61 22.51 22.54
N GLU A 3 37.35 22.42 22.12
CA GLU A 3 36.77 21.20 21.57
C GLU A 3 37.44 20.94 20.21
N ILE A 4 38.43 20.04 20.19
CA ILE A 4 39.14 19.69 18.97
C ILE A 4 38.13 18.99 18.04
N ARG A 5 37.61 19.72 17.06
CA ARG A 5 36.76 19.22 15.98
C ARG A 5 37.59 18.39 15.01
N TRP A 6 38.02 17.22 15.48
CA TRP A 6 38.90 16.27 14.77
C TRP A 6 38.36 15.87 13.38
N TYR A 7 37.04 15.92 13.20
CA TYR A 7 36.34 15.60 11.95
C TYR A 7 36.49 16.66 10.84
N GLU A 8 36.99 17.87 11.14
CA GLU A 8 37.20 18.93 10.13
C GLU A 8 38.52 18.77 9.35
N LYS A 9 39.40 17.85 9.78
CA LYS A 9 40.71 17.62 9.18
C LYS A 9 40.88 16.24 8.54
N LEU A 10 39.79 15.47 8.43
CA LEU A 10 39.83 14.12 7.88
C LEU A 10 40.13 14.15 6.39
N ASP A 11 41.05 13.29 5.96
CA ASP A 11 41.33 13.07 4.54
C ASP A 11 40.39 12.02 3.92
N TYR A 12 40.48 11.84 2.60
CA TYR A 12 39.62 10.89 1.85
C TYR A 12 39.81 9.44 2.31
N THR A 13 41.04 9.05 2.63
CA THR A 13 41.39 7.70 3.09
C THR A 13 40.87 7.44 4.48
N GLU A 14 41.08 8.37 5.42
CA GLU A 14 40.59 8.32 6.80
C GLU A 14 39.06 8.28 6.82
N THR A 15 38.39 9.09 5.99
CA THR A 15 36.92 9.09 5.87
C THR A 15 36.39 7.75 5.36
N LYS A 16 37.07 7.14 4.38
CA LYS A 16 36.68 5.83 3.82
C LYS A 16 36.85 4.71 4.85
N ASP A 17 37.89 4.77 5.66
CA ASP A 17 38.14 3.77 6.70
C ASP A 17 37.15 3.92 7.87
N ILE A 18 36.78 5.14 8.25
CA ILE A 18 35.71 5.39 9.23
C ILE A 18 34.37 4.83 8.73
N ILE A 19 34.03 5.00 7.45
CA ILE A 19 32.79 4.44 6.87
C ILE A 19 32.81 2.90 6.94
N LYS A 20 33.93 2.27 6.58
CA LYS A 20 34.09 0.81 6.69
C LYS A 20 33.93 0.34 8.13
N GLU A 21 34.54 1.03 9.08
CA GLU A 21 34.44 0.71 10.51
C GLU A 21 33.00 0.83 11.01
N LYS A 22 32.26 1.88 10.62
CA LYS A 22 30.83 2.05 10.98
C LYS A 22 29.95 0.96 10.36
N LEU A 23 30.23 0.56 9.12
CA LEU A 23 29.52 -0.54 8.46
C LEU A 23 29.79 -1.90 9.12
N GLN A 24 31.01 -2.14 9.59
CA GLN A 24 31.38 -3.32 10.38
C GLN A 24 30.79 -3.28 11.79
N ASN A 25 30.74 -2.12 12.44
CA ASN A 25 30.08 -1.99 13.75
C ASN A 25 28.59 -2.31 13.68
N MET A 26 27.94 -2.01 12.54
CA MET A 26 26.54 -2.39 12.33
C MET A 26 26.31 -3.91 12.38
N SER A 27 27.27 -4.75 11.94
CA SER A 27 27.13 -6.21 12.06
C SER A 27 27.20 -6.69 13.51
N ARG A 28 28.04 -6.03 14.32
CA ARG A 28 28.12 -6.26 15.78
C ARG A 28 26.81 -5.89 16.47
N ASP A 29 26.20 -4.78 16.07
CA ASP A 29 24.94 -4.32 16.63
C ASP A 29 23.80 -5.33 16.39
N PHE A 30 23.73 -5.98 15.22
CA PHE A 30 22.69 -7.00 14.97
C PHE A 30 22.85 -8.25 15.84
N VAL A 31 24.09 -8.69 16.09
CA VAL A 31 24.36 -9.81 17.01
C VAL A 31 23.99 -9.41 18.45
N ALA A 32 24.30 -8.19 18.87
CA ALA A 32 23.91 -7.68 20.18
C ALA A 32 22.38 -7.59 20.33
N ILE A 33 21.67 -7.08 19.32
CA ILE A 33 20.20 -7.01 19.33
C ILE A 33 19.60 -8.42 19.40
N GLY A 34 20.16 -9.38 18.66
CA GLY A 34 19.75 -10.79 18.75
C GLY A 34 19.88 -11.36 20.17
N PHE A 35 20.95 -11.03 20.90
CA PHE A 35 21.10 -11.40 22.31
C PHE A 35 20.03 -10.77 23.20
N TYR A 36 19.77 -9.47 23.06
CA TYR A 36 18.77 -8.80 23.89
C TYR A 36 17.34 -9.30 23.60
N LEU A 37 17.02 -9.61 22.34
CA LEU A 37 15.74 -10.24 22.00
C LEU A 37 15.61 -11.62 22.65
N LYS A 38 16.69 -12.42 22.68
CA LYS A 38 16.72 -13.68 23.44
C LYS A 38 16.56 -13.46 24.93
N LEU A 39 17.26 -12.49 25.51
CA LEU A 39 17.14 -12.17 26.94
C LEU A 39 15.70 -11.80 27.33
N ILE A 40 15.03 -10.99 26.51
CA ILE A 40 13.63 -10.59 26.72
C ILE A 40 12.70 -11.80 26.54
N ARG A 41 12.94 -12.65 25.54
CA ARG A 41 12.18 -13.89 25.33
C ARG A 41 12.32 -14.84 26.51
N ASP A 42 13.55 -15.16 26.90
CA ASP A 42 13.88 -16.18 27.88
C ASP A 42 13.45 -15.76 29.30
N LYS A 43 13.48 -14.46 29.60
CA LYS A 43 12.96 -13.89 30.84
C LYS A 43 11.48 -13.48 30.76
N SER A 44 10.82 -13.68 29.63
CA SER A 44 9.44 -13.28 29.37
C SER A 44 9.13 -11.80 29.72
N LEU A 45 10.11 -10.91 29.56
CA LEU A 45 9.98 -9.49 29.94
C LEU A 45 8.96 -8.74 29.07
N PHE A 46 8.67 -9.26 27.87
CA PHE A 46 7.64 -8.71 26.99
C PHE A 46 6.23 -8.76 27.61
N LEU A 47 6.00 -9.59 28.64
CA LEU A 47 4.74 -9.63 29.38
C LEU A 47 4.52 -8.39 30.26
N GLU A 48 5.58 -7.69 30.69
CA GLU A 48 5.47 -6.49 31.53
C GLU A 48 4.71 -5.37 30.80
N ASP A 49 4.93 -5.28 29.49
CA ASP A 49 4.24 -4.33 28.60
C ASP A 49 2.94 -4.90 27.99
N GLY A 50 2.54 -6.13 28.39
CA GLY A 50 1.28 -6.75 27.98
C GLY A 50 1.29 -7.47 26.62
N TYR A 51 2.46 -7.68 26.01
CA TYR A 51 2.56 -8.39 24.73
C TYR A 51 2.44 -9.90 24.92
N LYS A 52 1.84 -10.60 23.93
CA LYS A 52 1.68 -12.06 24.00
C LYS A 52 2.89 -12.82 23.48
N SER A 53 3.73 -12.16 22.68
CA SER A 53 4.92 -12.76 22.10
C SER A 53 6.06 -11.75 21.97
N ILE A 54 7.31 -12.27 21.96
CA ILE A 54 8.50 -11.47 21.65
C ILE A 54 8.42 -10.84 20.26
N TRP A 55 7.68 -11.46 19.32
CA TRP A 55 7.53 -10.98 17.95
C TRP A 55 6.66 -9.72 17.88
N GLU A 56 5.52 -9.74 18.57
CA GLU A 56 4.62 -8.59 18.70
C GLU A 56 5.35 -7.41 19.38
N PHE A 57 6.08 -7.69 20.47
CA PHE A 57 6.92 -6.71 21.14
C PHE A 57 7.97 -6.08 20.21
N ALA A 58 8.67 -6.90 19.41
CA ALA A 58 9.73 -6.44 18.52
C ALA A 58 9.19 -5.62 17.34
N GLU A 59 8.02 -5.97 16.83
CA GLU A 59 7.35 -5.25 15.75
C GLU A 59 6.78 -3.92 16.23
N ASP A 60 6.06 -3.89 17.34
CA ASP A 60 5.38 -2.69 17.84
C ASP A 60 6.36 -1.63 18.39
N ASN A 61 7.43 -2.04 19.08
CA ASN A 61 8.40 -1.08 19.66
C ASN A 61 9.50 -0.65 18.68
N TYR A 62 9.93 -1.56 17.81
CA TYR A 62 11.14 -1.37 17.01
C TYR A 62 10.93 -1.57 15.50
N GLY A 63 9.73 -1.93 15.04
CA GLY A 63 9.44 -2.22 13.63
C GLY A 63 10.15 -3.46 13.10
N ILE A 64 10.56 -4.38 13.98
CA ILE A 64 11.31 -5.59 13.62
C ILE A 64 10.33 -6.75 13.44
N LYS A 65 10.07 -7.11 12.19
CA LYS A 65 9.24 -8.28 11.83
C LYS A 65 9.80 -9.58 12.41
N ARG A 66 8.92 -10.55 12.70
CA ARG A 66 9.24 -11.92 13.19
C ARG A 66 10.45 -12.54 12.49
N SER A 67 10.46 -12.55 11.15
CA SER A 67 11.54 -13.17 10.37
C SER A 67 12.91 -12.49 10.54
N THR A 68 12.94 -11.18 10.80
CA THR A 68 14.17 -10.42 11.05
C THR A 68 14.67 -10.64 12.47
N ALA A 69 13.77 -10.60 13.45
CA ALA A 69 14.09 -10.91 14.84
C ALA A 69 14.65 -12.34 14.98
N SER A 70 14.00 -13.33 14.39
CA SER A 70 14.46 -14.73 14.39
C SER A 70 15.86 -14.88 13.79
N ARG A 71 16.11 -14.29 12.61
CA ARG A 71 17.44 -14.30 11.98
C ARG A 71 18.51 -13.65 12.86
N TRP A 72 18.20 -12.57 13.57
CA TRP A 72 19.15 -11.90 14.45
C TRP A 72 19.48 -12.74 15.69
N MET A 73 18.48 -13.44 16.24
CA MET A 73 18.67 -14.39 17.33
C MET A 73 19.54 -15.58 16.88
N ALA A 74 19.28 -16.14 15.70
CA ALA A 74 20.10 -17.23 15.12
C ALA A 74 21.54 -16.77 14.79
N MET A 75 21.73 -15.55 14.28
CA MET A 75 23.08 -14.99 14.11
C MET A 75 23.81 -14.87 15.44
N ASN A 76 23.10 -14.55 16.52
CA ASN A 76 23.70 -14.53 17.84
C ASN A 76 24.11 -15.94 18.30
N ASP A 77 23.26 -16.94 18.10
CA ASP A 77 23.57 -18.33 18.48
C ASP A 77 24.85 -18.84 17.79
N ARG A 78 25.04 -18.49 16.52
CA ARG A 78 26.12 -19.04 15.70
C ARG A 78 27.42 -18.22 15.71
N PHE A 79 27.33 -16.89 15.78
CA PHE A 79 28.49 -16.01 15.58
C PHE A 79 28.89 -15.20 16.82
N SER A 80 28.16 -15.29 17.93
CA SER A 80 28.58 -14.65 19.18
C SER A 80 29.68 -15.42 19.89
N LYS A 81 30.43 -14.71 20.74
CA LYS A 81 31.43 -15.34 21.62
C LYS A 81 30.71 -16.35 22.53
N ASN A 82 31.08 -17.62 22.46
CA ASN A 82 30.47 -18.73 23.22
C ASN A 82 28.98 -18.98 22.94
N GLY A 83 28.44 -18.54 21.80
CA GLY A 83 27.11 -18.91 21.31
C GLY A 83 25.90 -18.27 22.00
N ASN A 84 26.07 -17.39 22.98
CA ASN A 84 24.96 -16.59 23.53
C ASN A 84 25.44 -15.33 24.26
N THR A 85 26.17 -14.46 23.58
CA THR A 85 26.65 -13.19 24.16
C THR A 85 26.36 -12.00 23.24
N PRO A 86 26.27 -10.77 23.75
CA PRO A 86 26.09 -9.60 22.90
C PRO A 86 27.35 -9.24 22.09
N ILE A 87 28.42 -10.04 22.19
CA ILE A 87 29.73 -9.76 21.60
C ILE A 87 29.94 -10.71 20.42
N LEU A 88 30.23 -10.15 19.24
CA LEU A 88 30.61 -10.92 18.06
C LEU A 88 31.96 -11.61 18.28
N SER A 89 32.10 -12.89 17.89
CA SER A 89 33.37 -13.62 18.00
C SER A 89 34.47 -12.95 17.18
N GLU A 90 35.71 -13.04 17.64
CA GLU A 90 36.88 -12.40 17.02
C GLU A 90 37.10 -12.85 15.57
N GLU A 91 36.74 -14.10 15.27
CA GLU A 91 36.83 -14.72 13.95
C GLU A 91 35.85 -14.11 12.93
N TYR A 92 34.75 -13.51 13.41
CA TYR A 92 33.68 -12.99 12.56
C TYR A 92 33.70 -11.46 12.42
N ILE A 93 34.63 -10.77 13.10
CA ILE A 93 34.71 -9.29 13.11
C ILE A 93 34.90 -8.70 11.71
N SER A 94 35.65 -9.39 10.85
CA SER A 94 35.93 -8.92 9.49
C SER A 94 34.76 -9.08 8.52
N PHE A 95 33.68 -9.75 8.92
CA PHE A 95 32.51 -10.01 8.07
C PHE A 95 31.41 -8.96 8.28
N GLY A 96 30.83 -8.53 7.17
CA GLY A 96 29.67 -7.64 7.13
C GLY A 96 28.35 -8.38 7.34
N LYS A 97 27.29 -7.62 7.62
CA LYS A 97 25.92 -8.13 7.88
C LYS A 97 25.46 -9.15 6.84
N SER A 98 25.49 -8.80 5.56
CA SER A 98 24.96 -9.66 4.49
C SER A 98 25.78 -10.93 4.30
N GLN A 99 27.08 -10.92 4.66
CA GLN A 99 27.92 -12.12 4.62
C GLN A 99 27.53 -13.06 5.76
N LEU A 100 27.42 -12.56 7.00
CA LEU A 100 26.99 -13.34 8.16
C LEU A 100 25.58 -13.95 7.96
N GLN A 101 24.67 -13.23 7.29
CA GLN A 101 23.35 -13.73 6.98
C GLN A 101 23.35 -14.94 6.03
N GLU A 102 24.23 -14.97 5.03
CA GLU A 102 24.35 -16.11 4.11
C GLU A 102 25.11 -17.27 4.78
N MET A 103 26.10 -16.96 5.63
CA MET A 103 26.86 -17.94 6.41
C MET A 103 25.99 -18.75 7.39
N LEU A 104 24.84 -18.21 7.82
CA LEU A 104 23.89 -18.94 8.67
C LEU A 104 23.43 -20.28 8.07
N TYR A 105 23.45 -20.41 6.75
CA TYR A 105 22.93 -21.58 6.03
C TYR A 105 24.03 -22.49 5.49
N LEU A 106 25.29 -22.28 5.87
CA LEU A 106 26.42 -23.12 5.46
C LEU A 106 26.68 -24.21 6.50
N ASN A 107 27.18 -25.37 6.06
CA ASN A 107 27.69 -26.41 6.96
C ASN A 107 29.11 -26.07 7.43
N ASP A 108 29.58 -26.71 8.51
CA ASP A 108 30.90 -26.41 9.11
C ASP A 108 32.06 -26.57 8.11
N LYS A 109 31.97 -27.53 7.19
CA LYS A 109 32.95 -27.71 6.09
C LYS A 109 32.93 -26.57 5.07
N GLN A 110 31.76 -26.01 4.78
CA GLN A 110 31.60 -24.89 3.85
C GLN A 110 31.98 -23.56 4.52
N MET A 111 31.90 -23.47 5.85
CA MET A 111 32.34 -22.29 6.59
C MET A 111 33.86 -22.06 6.51
N GLU A 112 34.66 -23.13 6.41
CA GLU A 112 36.13 -23.01 6.24
C GLU A 112 36.52 -22.37 4.90
N GLU A 113 35.67 -22.47 3.87
CA GLU A 113 35.92 -21.91 2.54
C GLU A 113 35.61 -20.41 2.45
N VAL A 114 34.87 -19.86 3.43
CA VAL A 114 34.40 -18.48 3.42
C VAL A 114 35.50 -17.53 3.88
N LYS A 115 35.86 -16.59 2.99
CA LYS A 115 36.85 -15.53 3.29
C LYS A 115 36.17 -14.17 3.47
N PRO A 116 36.69 -13.28 4.34
CA PRO A 116 36.11 -11.95 4.57
C PRO A 116 36.01 -11.05 3.33
N ASP A 117 36.86 -11.30 2.32
CA ASP A 117 36.88 -10.55 1.06
C ASP A 117 35.81 -11.01 0.04
N MET A 118 35.14 -12.15 0.30
CA MET A 118 34.10 -12.68 -0.59
C MET A 118 32.80 -11.89 -0.47
N THR A 119 32.18 -11.57 -1.60
CA THR A 119 30.86 -10.94 -1.62
C THR A 119 29.78 -11.90 -1.11
N ALA A 120 28.67 -11.37 -0.57
CA ALA A 120 27.54 -12.21 -0.14
C ALA A 120 26.99 -13.11 -1.27
N ARG A 121 27.13 -12.68 -2.54
CA ARG A 121 26.77 -13.47 -3.72
C ARG A 121 27.70 -14.68 -3.92
N GLU A 122 28.99 -14.51 -3.66
CA GLU A 122 29.98 -15.60 -3.76
C GLU A 122 29.82 -16.59 -2.60
N ILE A 123 29.50 -16.10 -1.39
CA ILE A 123 29.14 -16.96 -0.24
C ILE A 123 27.89 -17.77 -0.54
N ARG A 124 26.88 -17.18 -1.18
CA ARG A 124 25.69 -17.90 -1.66
C ARG A 124 26.03 -18.95 -2.73
N GLY A 125 27.07 -18.73 -3.52
CA GLY A 125 27.53 -19.67 -4.56
C GLY A 125 28.18 -20.94 -3.99
N ILE A 126 28.67 -20.93 -2.75
CA ILE A 126 29.21 -22.13 -2.06
C ILE A 126 28.08 -23.14 -1.71
N ARG A 127 26.81 -22.71 -1.81
CA ARG A 127 25.64 -23.47 -1.36
C ARG A 127 25.21 -24.63 -2.30
N THR A 128 25.80 -24.83 -3.48
CA THR A 128 25.39 -25.92 -4.41
C THR A 128 26.50 -26.94 -4.70
N PRO A 129 26.12 -28.24 -4.76
CA PRO A 129 25.63 -28.81 -6.01
C PRO A 129 24.16 -29.25 -5.94
N ASP A 130 23.45 -29.15 -7.07
CA ASP A 130 22.19 -29.87 -7.30
C ASP A 130 22.43 -31.39 -7.23
N PRO A 131 21.50 -32.14 -6.62
CA PRO A 131 21.06 -33.41 -7.18
C PRO A 131 19.59 -33.31 -7.60
N GLU A 132 19.28 -33.96 -8.72
CA GLU A 132 17.92 -34.26 -9.18
C GLU A 132 17.07 -34.90 -8.06
N PRO A 133 15.73 -34.76 -8.12
CA PRO A 133 14.83 -35.23 -7.07
C PRO A 133 14.60 -36.73 -7.18
N GLU A 134 15.55 -37.55 -6.71
CA GLU A 134 15.32 -38.96 -6.44
C GLU A 134 16.00 -39.35 -5.11
N GLU A 135 15.25 -40.04 -4.26
CA GLU A 135 15.69 -40.79 -3.06
C GLU A 135 16.06 -40.00 -1.78
N ILE A 136 15.10 -39.29 -1.17
CA ILE A 136 15.05 -39.13 0.30
C ILE A 136 13.63 -39.37 0.82
N GLU A 137 12.98 -40.43 0.32
CA GLU A 137 11.64 -40.85 0.76
C GLU A 137 11.63 -42.15 1.57
N GLU A 138 12.79 -42.75 1.88
CA GLU A 138 12.80 -44.13 2.41
C GLU A 138 13.27 -44.36 3.85
N GLN A 139 13.52 -43.35 4.71
CA GLN A 139 14.06 -43.65 6.05
C GLN A 139 13.39 -43.05 7.30
N ILE A 140 12.21 -42.42 7.20
CA ILE A 140 11.43 -42.11 8.42
C ILE A 140 9.93 -42.45 8.23
N LEU A 141 9.68 -43.67 7.77
CA LEU A 141 8.36 -44.32 7.85
C LEU A 141 8.43 -45.42 8.92
N GLU A 142 8.44 -45.02 10.20
CA GLU A 142 7.87 -45.92 11.22
C GLU A 142 6.34 -45.84 11.07
N GLN A 143 5.81 -46.77 10.27
CA GLN A 143 4.38 -46.99 10.13
C GLN A 143 3.76 -47.25 11.50
N VAL A 144 2.90 -46.35 11.97
CA VAL A 144 1.90 -46.71 12.97
C VAL A 144 0.83 -47.56 12.24
N PRO A 145 0.59 -48.82 12.65
CA PRO A 145 -0.30 -49.70 11.91
C PRO A 145 -1.75 -49.17 11.89
N GLY A 146 -2.30 -48.91 10.68
CA GLY A 146 -3.74 -48.67 10.49
C GLY A 146 -4.17 -47.51 9.60
N GLN A 147 -3.28 -46.73 9.00
CA GLN A 147 -3.65 -45.67 8.05
C GLN A 147 -3.59 -46.15 6.59
N MET A 148 -4.63 -45.88 5.81
CA MET A 148 -4.68 -46.07 4.36
C MET A 148 -4.06 -44.85 3.66
N CYS A 149 -3.28 -45.07 2.59
CA CYS A 149 -2.58 -44.02 1.86
C CYS A 149 -3.51 -43.29 0.88
N VAL A 150 -3.20 -42.01 0.64
CA VAL A 150 -3.97 -41.13 -0.25
C VAL A 150 -3.76 -41.47 -1.73
N GLU A 151 -2.72 -42.23 -2.05
CA GLU A 151 -2.46 -42.74 -3.42
C GLU A 151 -3.60 -43.64 -3.97
N ASP A 152 -4.53 -44.09 -3.12
CA ASP A 152 -5.70 -44.88 -3.53
C ASP A 152 -6.82 -44.06 -4.23
N TYR A 153 -6.73 -42.72 -4.31
CA TYR A 153 -7.76 -41.85 -4.90
C TYR A 153 -7.22 -40.81 -5.92
N PRO A 154 -6.87 -41.23 -7.16
CA PRO A 154 -6.30 -40.37 -8.19
C PRO A 154 -7.28 -39.36 -8.83
N GLU A 155 -8.55 -39.31 -8.42
CA GLU A 155 -9.59 -38.46 -9.03
C GLU A 155 -9.65 -37.02 -8.47
N ILE A 156 -8.83 -36.67 -7.47
CA ILE A 156 -8.97 -35.41 -6.70
C ILE A 156 -7.81 -34.41 -6.91
N LEU A 157 -6.80 -34.73 -7.71
CA LEU A 157 -5.67 -33.80 -7.96
C LEU A 157 -6.01 -32.74 -9.03
N PRO A 158 -5.95 -31.43 -8.73
CA PRO A 158 -6.11 -30.38 -9.74
C PRO A 158 -4.80 -30.09 -10.48
N GLU A 159 -4.90 -29.73 -11.76
CA GLU A 159 -3.76 -29.37 -12.64
C GLU A 159 -3.03 -28.09 -12.18
N GLU A 160 -1.70 -28.15 -12.12
CA GLU A 160 -0.83 -27.02 -11.79
C GLU A 160 -0.85 -25.95 -12.89
N LYS A 161 -1.11 -24.69 -12.52
CA LYS A 161 -0.91 -23.53 -13.40
C LYS A 161 0.37 -22.80 -12.99
N HIS A 162 1.34 -22.76 -13.90
CA HIS A 162 2.54 -21.93 -13.78
C HIS A 162 2.21 -20.44 -14.04
N GLY A 163 2.67 -19.54 -13.17
CA GLY A 163 2.52 -18.09 -13.34
C GLY A 163 3.41 -17.52 -14.47
N PRO A 164 3.16 -16.27 -14.92
CA PRO A 164 3.79 -15.75 -16.13
C PRO A 164 5.30 -15.50 -15.97
N GLU A 165 6.05 -15.88 -17.01
CA GLU A 165 7.51 -15.80 -17.03
C GLU A 165 8.06 -14.36 -17.01
N LYS A 166 9.30 -14.23 -16.51
CA LYS A 166 10.04 -12.95 -16.46
C LYS A 166 10.44 -12.49 -17.87
N CYS A 167 10.55 -11.17 -18.05
CA CYS A 167 10.91 -10.59 -19.34
C CYS A 167 12.37 -10.90 -19.73
N ILE A 168 12.58 -11.73 -20.75
CA ILE A 168 13.91 -12.11 -21.24
C ILE A 168 14.71 -10.94 -21.84
N THR A 169 14.05 -9.89 -22.34
CA THR A 169 14.72 -8.73 -22.94
C THR A 169 15.08 -7.64 -21.93
N GLY A 170 14.55 -7.72 -20.69
CA GLY A 170 14.76 -6.72 -19.64
C GLY A 170 14.14 -5.35 -19.90
N LYS A 171 13.40 -5.15 -21.01
CA LYS A 171 12.82 -3.85 -21.40
C LYS A 171 11.47 -3.54 -20.73
N SER A 172 10.86 -4.53 -20.06
CA SER A 172 9.61 -4.34 -19.33
C SER A 172 9.85 -3.59 -18.00
N ARG A 173 9.13 -2.48 -17.77
CA ARG A 173 9.20 -1.73 -16.51
C ARG A 173 8.76 -2.52 -15.27
N SER A 174 7.86 -3.50 -15.45
CA SER A 174 7.36 -4.37 -14.37
C SER A 174 8.19 -5.63 -14.18
N GLY A 175 9.16 -5.91 -15.06
CA GLY A 175 9.96 -7.14 -15.06
C GLY A 175 9.23 -8.40 -15.56
N ILE A 176 7.92 -8.33 -15.81
CA ILE A 176 7.09 -9.43 -16.29
C ILE A 176 7.00 -9.38 -17.82
N CYS A 177 7.00 -10.55 -18.49
CA CYS A 177 6.85 -10.62 -19.93
C CYS A 177 5.41 -10.30 -20.36
N GLY A 178 5.24 -9.23 -21.14
CA GLY A 178 3.92 -8.83 -21.65
C GLY A 178 3.28 -9.88 -22.56
N ALA A 179 4.09 -10.61 -23.34
CA ALA A 179 3.62 -11.70 -24.19
C ALA A 179 3.11 -12.87 -23.35
N ALA A 180 3.87 -13.30 -22.32
CA ALA A 180 3.47 -14.42 -21.47
C ALA A 180 2.30 -14.09 -20.53
N ALA A 181 2.18 -12.82 -20.11
CA ALA A 181 1.17 -12.42 -19.13
C ALA A 181 -0.16 -11.97 -19.77
N TYR A 182 -0.13 -11.42 -20.99
CA TYR A 182 -1.29 -10.70 -21.54
C TYR A 182 -1.59 -10.97 -23.02
N CYS A 183 -0.85 -11.86 -23.69
CA CYS A 183 -1.15 -12.24 -25.07
C CYS A 183 -1.73 -13.66 -25.15
N SER A 184 -2.82 -13.81 -25.90
CA SER A 184 -3.46 -15.10 -26.17
C SER A 184 -2.75 -15.89 -27.28
N GLU A 185 -1.94 -15.22 -28.09
CA GLU A 185 -1.09 -15.83 -29.12
C GLU A 185 0.32 -16.08 -28.59
N ASN A 186 0.86 -17.25 -28.92
CA ASN A 186 2.09 -17.77 -28.31
C ASN A 186 3.34 -17.18 -28.99
N TYR A 187 3.71 -15.96 -28.59
CA TYR A 187 4.94 -15.30 -29.01
C TYR A 187 6.01 -15.42 -27.93
N SER A 188 7.25 -15.73 -28.34
CA SER A 188 8.38 -15.78 -27.42
C SER A 188 8.78 -14.38 -26.91
N CYS A 189 8.51 -13.35 -27.72
CA CYS A 189 8.76 -11.95 -27.39
C CYS A 189 7.76 -11.00 -28.06
N CYS A 190 7.37 -9.92 -27.37
CA CYS A 190 6.49 -8.88 -27.95
C CYS A 190 7.08 -8.18 -29.19
N LEU A 191 8.41 -8.28 -29.41
CA LEU A 191 9.09 -7.73 -30.59
C LEU A 191 8.72 -8.47 -31.89
N GLU A 192 8.30 -9.72 -31.79
CA GLU A 192 7.92 -10.57 -32.92
C GLU A 192 6.46 -10.38 -33.34
N CYS A 193 5.71 -9.57 -32.58
CA CYS A 193 4.28 -9.35 -32.79
C CYS A 193 4.04 -8.06 -33.58
N ASP A 194 3.37 -8.18 -34.74
CA ASP A 194 3.03 -7.03 -35.59
C ASP A 194 1.83 -6.21 -35.08
N GLN A 195 1.17 -6.62 -34.00
CA GLN A 195 0.02 -5.92 -33.41
C GLN A 195 0.46 -4.73 -32.53
N ASN A 196 -0.20 -3.59 -32.71
CA ASN A 196 0.08 -2.36 -31.95
C ASN A 196 -0.74 -2.32 -30.64
N CYS A 197 -0.38 -3.18 -29.68
CA CYS A 197 -0.98 -3.19 -28.35
C CYS A 197 -0.11 -2.45 -27.31
N ASN A 198 -0.74 -1.83 -26.31
CA ASN A 198 -0.05 -1.08 -25.25
C ASN A 198 0.79 -1.96 -24.29
N SER A 199 0.81 -3.28 -24.53
CA SER A 199 1.51 -4.28 -23.71
C SER A 199 2.93 -4.58 -24.20
N ARG A 200 3.41 -3.89 -25.25
CA ARG A 200 4.79 -4.07 -25.75
C ARG A 200 5.81 -3.67 -24.67
N CYS A 201 6.86 -4.48 -24.54
CA CYS A 201 7.92 -4.33 -23.54
C CYS A 201 8.77 -3.07 -23.76
N GLY A 202 8.25 -1.90 -23.37
CA GLY A 202 8.95 -0.62 -23.53
C GLY A 202 8.98 -0.18 -25.00
N TRP A 203 8.39 0.99 -25.27
CA TRP A 203 8.41 1.68 -26.55
C TRP A 203 9.77 1.53 -27.26
N LEU A 204 9.73 1.04 -28.50
CA LEU A 204 10.91 0.95 -29.36
C LEU A 204 11.58 2.32 -29.49
N ASP A 205 12.91 2.32 -29.59
CA ASP A 205 13.73 3.51 -29.80
C ASP A 205 13.41 4.14 -31.17
N ASP A 206 12.37 4.96 -31.26
CA ASP A 206 12.11 5.82 -32.41
C ASP A 206 12.07 7.29 -31.99
N VAL A 207 13.15 7.95 -32.39
CA VAL A 207 13.42 9.38 -32.54
C VAL A 207 12.15 10.24 -32.75
N CYS A 208 11.77 11.05 -31.76
CA CYS A 208 11.28 12.43 -31.96
C CYS A 208 11.12 13.20 -30.64
N ASP A 209 11.75 14.38 -30.59
CA ASP A 209 11.78 15.33 -29.50
C ASP A 209 10.40 15.89 -29.11
N VAL A 210 10.03 15.82 -27.83
CA VAL A 210 9.53 16.99 -27.08
C VAL A 210 9.90 16.83 -25.61
N ALA A 211 10.64 17.82 -25.09
CA ALA A 211 11.01 17.94 -23.70
C ALA A 211 9.79 18.00 -22.76
N GLN A 212 9.85 17.29 -21.63
CA GLN A 212 9.62 17.86 -20.29
C GLN A 212 9.99 16.86 -19.18
N ASP A 213 10.28 17.45 -18.04
CA ASP A 213 11.25 17.00 -17.04
C ASP A 213 10.97 15.70 -16.29
N LYS A 214 12.08 15.11 -15.87
CA LYS A 214 12.22 13.98 -14.95
C LYS A 214 11.56 14.28 -13.61
N GLN A 215 10.57 13.48 -13.22
CA GLN A 215 10.22 13.28 -11.81
C GLN A 215 10.84 11.98 -11.31
N GLN A 216 11.79 12.13 -10.39
CA GLN A 216 12.19 11.12 -9.42
C GLN A 216 11.34 11.28 -8.14
N PRO A 217 11.23 10.22 -7.31
CA PRO A 217 10.04 9.94 -6.52
C PRO A 217 9.87 10.83 -5.29
N ALA A 218 8.60 11.01 -4.90
CA ALA A 218 8.20 11.63 -3.65
C ALA A 218 8.65 10.78 -2.46
N VAL A 219 9.42 11.40 -1.56
CA VAL A 219 9.62 10.92 -0.19
C VAL A 219 8.47 11.51 0.63
N GLU A 220 7.67 10.65 1.26
CA GLU A 220 6.64 11.07 2.20
C GLU A 220 7.25 11.87 3.36
N ASN A 221 6.79 13.11 3.51
CA ASN A 221 7.20 14.03 4.55
C ASN A 221 6.41 13.72 5.83
N VAL A 222 7.04 13.09 6.81
CA VAL A 222 6.45 12.81 8.12
C VAL A 222 6.76 13.97 9.07
N ASN A 223 5.71 14.58 9.63
CA ASN A 223 5.67 15.60 10.69
C ASN A 223 6.09 17.04 10.33
N MET A 224 5.07 17.88 10.10
CA MET A 224 5.14 19.35 10.03
C MET A 224 4.62 20.01 11.31
N ASP A 225 5.04 19.54 12.48
CA ASP A 225 4.72 20.19 13.76
C ASP A 225 5.99 20.74 14.43
N CYS A 226 5.94 22.00 14.87
CA CYS A 226 6.99 22.61 15.68
C CYS A 226 6.96 22.05 17.13
N PRO A 227 8.10 22.00 17.85
CA PRO A 227 8.14 21.54 19.23
C PRO A 227 7.20 22.38 20.13
N PRO A 228 6.46 21.76 21.08
CA PRO A 228 5.66 22.49 22.06
C PRO A 228 6.55 23.43 22.90
N ASP A 229 6.02 24.59 23.28
CA ASP A 229 6.67 25.68 24.04
C ASP A 229 7.69 26.57 23.31
N GLN A 230 7.86 26.44 21.99
CA GLN A 230 8.56 27.46 21.17
C GLN A 230 7.56 28.27 20.32
N GLY A 231 7.02 29.34 20.91
CA GLY A 231 6.01 30.20 20.28
C GLY A 231 6.47 31.10 19.14
N ASN A 232 7.73 31.01 18.68
CA ASN A 232 8.22 31.77 17.52
C ASN A 232 9.26 30.98 16.74
N CYS A 233 9.02 30.79 15.43
CA CYS A 233 9.97 30.15 14.53
C CYS A 233 11.18 31.09 14.34
N PRO A 234 12.43 30.64 14.59
CA PRO A 234 13.62 31.48 14.43
C PRO A 234 13.97 31.81 12.97
N ARG A 235 13.17 31.30 12.00
CA ARG A 235 13.33 31.55 10.57
C ARG A 235 13.37 33.05 10.27
N GLN A 236 14.55 33.54 9.91
CA GLN A 236 14.74 34.94 9.54
C GLN A 236 14.29 35.24 8.11
N ASN A 237 14.23 34.21 7.24
CA ASN A 237 13.94 34.41 5.81
C ASN A 237 12.82 33.48 5.30
N TRP A 238 11.67 34.07 4.92
CA TRP A 238 10.44 33.36 4.54
C TRP A 238 10.24 33.15 3.04
N GLY A 239 11.32 33.21 2.25
CA GLY A 239 11.26 33.08 0.80
C GLY A 239 10.73 31.72 0.32
N THR A 240 10.17 31.73 -0.90
CA THR A 240 9.69 30.55 -1.62
C THR A 240 10.76 29.95 -2.54
N ALA A 241 11.91 30.60 -2.68
CA ALA A 241 13.02 30.09 -3.47
C ALA A 241 13.62 28.81 -2.84
N ARG A 242 14.23 27.97 -3.68
CA ARG A 242 14.74 26.64 -3.28
C ARG A 242 15.83 26.76 -2.20
N GLU A 243 16.66 27.78 -2.31
CA GLU A 243 17.74 28.08 -1.39
C GLU A 243 17.20 28.46 -0.01
N ASP A 244 16.16 29.29 0.03
CA ASP A 244 15.50 29.73 1.27
C ASP A 244 14.76 28.59 1.99
N GLN A 245 14.19 27.64 1.24
CA GLN A 245 13.53 26.46 1.80
C GLN A 245 14.53 25.49 2.44
N HIS A 246 15.68 25.28 1.80
CA HIS A 246 16.72 24.39 2.32
C HIS A 246 17.39 24.96 3.58
N GLU A 247 17.57 26.28 3.65
CA GLU A 247 18.08 26.94 4.85
C GLU A 247 17.08 26.88 6.01
N GLY A 248 15.78 27.09 5.74
CA GLY A 248 14.72 26.93 6.73
C GLY A 248 14.63 25.52 7.31
N GLN A 249 14.82 24.48 6.50
CA GLN A 249 14.86 23.09 6.99
C GLN A 249 16.01 22.83 7.96
N LYS A 250 17.19 23.43 7.71
CA LYS A 250 18.35 23.30 8.61
C LYS A 250 18.11 23.99 9.96
N GLU A 251 17.43 25.12 9.98
CA GLU A 251 17.08 25.83 11.21
C GLU A 251 16.03 25.05 12.04
N CYS A 252 15.01 24.51 11.39
CA CYS A 252 14.01 23.65 12.04
C CYS A 252 14.65 22.39 12.66
N ALA A 253 15.61 21.76 11.98
CA ALA A 253 16.32 20.59 12.52
C ALA A 253 17.13 20.93 13.79
N LYS A 254 17.77 22.10 13.84
CA LYS A 254 18.51 22.57 15.03
C LYS A 254 17.57 22.79 16.22
N CYS A 255 16.42 23.41 15.99
CA CYS A 255 15.39 23.63 17.00
C CYS A 255 14.90 22.31 17.62
N TRP A 256 14.59 21.31 16.79
CA TRP A 256 14.16 19.98 17.24
C TRP A 256 15.22 19.22 18.05
N ASN A 257 16.49 19.33 17.65
CA ASN A 257 17.58 18.68 18.38
C ASN A 257 17.79 19.32 19.77
N HIS A 258 17.62 20.64 19.87
CA HIS A 258 17.69 21.32 21.15
C HIS A 258 16.56 20.90 22.09
N TYR A 259 15.32 20.84 21.60
CA TYR A 259 14.17 20.37 22.38
C TYR A 259 14.41 18.94 22.94
N LYS A 260 14.89 18.02 22.09
CA LYS A 260 15.21 16.64 22.50
C LYS A 260 16.30 16.56 23.57
N SER A 261 17.25 17.51 23.59
CA SER A 261 18.30 17.57 24.60
C SER A 261 17.79 18.03 25.96
N LEU A 262 16.81 18.93 25.99
CA LEU A 262 16.21 19.47 27.22
C LEU A 262 15.26 18.48 27.91
N HIS A 263 14.63 17.59 27.13
CA HIS A 263 13.67 16.61 27.64
C HIS A 263 14.25 15.20 27.84
N LYS A 264 15.58 15.07 27.91
CA LYS A 264 16.25 13.81 28.23
C LYS A 264 16.22 13.60 29.74
N GLN A 265 15.23 12.86 30.27
CA GLN A 265 15.19 12.50 31.70
C GLN A 265 16.37 11.58 32.06
N GLU A 266 17.12 11.95 33.10
CA GLU A 266 18.13 11.11 33.75
C GLU A 266 17.47 9.93 34.47
N LYS A 267 17.93 8.71 34.19
CA LYS A 267 17.54 7.51 34.93
C LYS A 267 18.17 7.55 36.33
N VAL A 268 17.32 7.50 37.35
CA VAL A 268 17.72 7.25 38.74
C VAL A 268 18.01 5.76 38.89
N GLU A 269 19.22 5.43 39.35
CA GLU A 269 19.65 4.08 39.73
C GLU A 269 18.98 3.66 41.05
N VAL A 270 18.46 2.43 41.11
CA VAL A 270 18.02 1.77 42.36
C VAL A 270 18.71 0.40 42.44
N PRO A 271 19.19 -0.04 43.63
CA PRO A 271 20.23 -1.07 43.76
C PRO A 271 19.71 -2.51 43.64
N GLU A 272 20.62 -3.39 43.22
CA GLU A 272 20.46 -4.85 43.07
C GLU A 272 19.96 -5.54 44.36
N GLU A 273 18.88 -6.32 44.23
CA GLU A 273 18.52 -7.35 45.21
C GLU A 273 18.56 -8.74 44.56
N LYS A 274 19.13 -9.68 45.33
CA LYS A 274 19.55 -11.03 44.95
C LYS A 274 18.38 -11.91 44.48
N VAL A 275 18.52 -12.51 43.30
CA VAL A 275 17.64 -13.60 42.85
C VAL A 275 18.34 -14.93 43.09
N VAL A 276 17.64 -15.81 43.80
CA VAL A 276 18.00 -17.20 44.10
C VAL A 276 17.74 -18.05 42.85
N GLU A 277 18.73 -18.85 42.45
CA GLU A 277 18.61 -19.84 41.36
C GLU A 277 17.59 -20.93 41.72
N ILE A 278 16.62 -21.14 40.83
CA ILE A 278 15.85 -22.38 40.73
C ILE A 278 15.99 -22.84 39.28
N GLU A 279 16.79 -23.88 39.05
CA GLU A 279 16.85 -24.60 37.78
C GLU A 279 15.58 -25.44 37.61
N GLU A 280 14.67 -25.04 36.72
CA GLU A 280 13.73 -25.96 36.09
C GLU A 280 14.14 -26.18 34.64
N LYS A 281 14.75 -27.34 34.38
CA LYS A 281 14.95 -27.87 33.04
C LYS A 281 13.61 -28.30 32.46
N ILE A 282 13.14 -27.60 31.45
CA ILE A 282 12.13 -28.10 30.51
C ILE A 282 12.86 -28.41 29.19
N PRO A 283 12.72 -29.61 28.59
CA PRO A 283 13.42 -29.97 27.37
C PRO A 283 12.92 -29.12 26.20
N ALA A 284 13.85 -28.52 25.46
CA ALA A 284 13.57 -27.92 24.17
C ALA A 284 13.39 -29.03 23.13
N GLU A 285 12.18 -29.23 22.64
CA GLU A 285 11.95 -30.01 21.42
C GLU A 285 12.34 -29.16 20.21
N PRO A 286 13.12 -29.69 19.25
CA PRO A 286 13.45 -28.99 18.02
C PRO A 286 12.22 -28.93 17.12
N VAL A 287 11.82 -27.71 16.76
CA VAL A 287 10.81 -27.43 15.73
C VAL A 287 11.30 -28.06 14.42
N THR A 288 10.60 -29.08 13.92
CA THR A 288 10.93 -29.80 12.68
C THR A 288 10.50 -29.01 11.44
N GLU A 289 11.09 -29.32 10.29
CA GLU A 289 10.86 -28.62 9.02
C GLU A 289 9.39 -28.67 8.52
N GLU A 290 8.55 -29.54 9.08
CA GLU A 290 7.10 -29.56 8.80
C GLU A 290 6.36 -28.33 9.35
N ASP A 291 6.78 -27.76 10.48
CA ASP A 291 6.18 -26.55 11.04
C ASP A 291 6.43 -25.31 10.17
N VAL A 292 7.52 -25.32 9.38
CA VAL A 292 7.87 -24.23 8.44
C VAL A 292 7.07 -24.35 7.13
N ARG A 293 6.70 -25.57 6.73
CA ARG A 293 5.99 -25.81 5.46
C ARG A 293 4.48 -25.52 5.55
N SER A 294 3.91 -25.43 6.76
CA SER A 294 2.50 -25.06 6.97
C SER A 294 2.23 -23.56 6.89
N GLU A 295 3.23 -22.67 6.93
CA GLU A 295 3.01 -21.21 6.98
C GLU A 295 2.81 -20.54 5.60
N LEU A 296 2.62 -21.33 4.53
CA LEU A 296 2.28 -20.82 3.19
C LEU A 296 0.88 -21.21 2.72
N TYR A 297 -0.02 -21.53 3.66
CA TYR A 297 -1.43 -21.35 3.39
C TYR A 297 -1.72 -19.86 3.52
N GLU A 298 -2.07 -19.20 2.42
CA GLU A 298 -3.00 -18.07 2.54
C GLU A 298 -4.16 -18.61 3.40
N GLU A 299 -4.39 -18.06 4.59
CA GLU A 299 -5.71 -18.18 5.17
C GLU A 299 -6.63 -17.53 4.14
N VAL A 300 -7.22 -18.35 3.26
CA VAL A 300 -8.30 -17.95 2.36
C VAL A 300 -9.50 -17.75 3.26
N SER A 301 -9.45 -16.67 4.03
CA SER A 301 -10.58 -16.19 4.82
C SER A 301 -11.66 -15.85 3.80
N GLU A 302 -12.80 -16.54 3.88
CA GLU A 302 -13.97 -16.29 3.03
C GLU A 302 -14.55 -14.88 3.20
N LYS A 303 -14.03 -14.09 4.15
CA LYS A 303 -14.48 -12.73 4.42
C LYS A 303 -14.03 -11.81 3.29
N THR A 304 -15.01 -11.08 2.77
CA THR A 304 -14.75 -10.01 1.80
C THR A 304 -14.04 -8.82 2.46
N ASP A 305 -13.39 -7.97 1.68
CA ASP A 305 -12.74 -6.74 2.20
C ASP A 305 -13.72 -5.86 2.99
N ILE A 306 -15.00 -5.84 2.61
CA ILE A 306 -16.03 -5.09 3.35
C ILE A 306 -16.35 -5.73 4.71
N ASP A 307 -16.31 -7.05 4.82
CA ASP A 307 -16.52 -7.75 6.09
C ASP A 307 -15.34 -7.50 7.04
N ILE A 308 -14.11 -7.54 6.52
CA ILE A 308 -12.90 -7.19 7.26
C ILE A 308 -12.97 -5.74 7.74
N ALA A 309 -13.29 -4.81 6.84
CA ALA A 309 -13.39 -3.39 7.17
C ALA A 309 -14.49 -3.12 8.23
N LYS A 310 -15.64 -3.79 8.13
CA LYS A 310 -16.72 -3.72 9.14
C LYS A 310 -16.26 -4.21 10.51
N GLU A 311 -15.55 -5.34 10.56
CA GLU A 311 -15.00 -5.89 11.80
C GLU A 311 -13.99 -4.93 12.45
N GLU A 312 -13.04 -4.42 11.66
CA GLU A 312 -12.03 -3.47 12.13
C GLU A 312 -12.67 -2.15 12.59
N ASN A 313 -13.68 -1.65 11.89
CA ASN A 313 -14.41 -0.46 12.33
C ASN A 313 -15.16 -0.71 13.65
N GLN A 314 -15.73 -1.90 13.85
CA GLN A 314 -16.39 -2.26 15.10
C GLN A 314 -15.40 -2.34 16.27
N LYS A 315 -14.22 -2.92 16.06
CA LYS A 315 -13.12 -2.91 17.05
C LYS A 315 -12.70 -1.48 17.37
N ALA A 316 -12.48 -0.67 16.34
CA ALA A 316 -12.08 0.73 16.50
C ALA A 316 -13.13 1.57 17.24
N GLN A 317 -14.42 1.36 16.98
CA GLN A 317 -15.51 2.00 17.72
C GLN A 317 -15.60 1.55 19.18
N THR A 318 -15.34 0.27 19.45
CA THR A 318 -15.32 -0.25 20.82
C THR A 318 -14.19 0.38 21.62
N TYR A 319 -12.99 0.47 21.04
CA TYR A 319 -11.87 1.18 21.65
C TYR A 319 -12.17 2.67 21.86
N LEU A 320 -12.81 3.33 20.89
CA LEU A 320 -13.22 4.74 21.02
C LEU A 320 -14.17 4.94 22.22
N LYS A 321 -15.16 4.05 22.41
CA LYS A 321 -16.09 4.11 23.54
C LYS A 321 -15.41 3.92 24.90
N MET A 322 -14.35 3.09 24.95
CA MET A 322 -13.55 2.94 26.17
C MET A 322 -12.71 4.19 26.41
N ALA A 323 -12.03 4.69 25.38
CA ALA A 323 -11.20 5.89 25.44
C ALA A 323 -12.00 7.15 25.82
N GLU A 324 -13.26 7.29 25.38
CA GLU A 324 -14.13 8.42 25.74
C GLU A 324 -14.52 8.46 27.23
N LYS A 325 -14.40 7.35 27.96
CA LYS A 325 -14.63 7.30 29.41
C LYS A 325 -13.41 7.73 30.22
N GLU A 326 -12.21 7.50 29.67
CA GLU A 326 -10.95 7.69 30.38
C GLU A 326 -10.24 8.99 29.99
N PHE A 327 -10.46 9.47 28.77
CA PHE A 327 -9.77 10.62 28.20
C PHE A 327 -10.72 11.76 27.84
N GLY A 328 -10.24 12.99 27.98
CA GLY A 328 -10.98 14.19 27.57
C GLY A 328 -11.10 14.32 26.04
N GLN A 329 -12.12 15.03 25.57
CA GLN A 329 -12.45 15.16 24.14
C GLN A 329 -11.30 15.72 23.26
N ASN A 330 -10.37 16.47 23.84
CA ASN A 330 -9.23 17.07 23.14
C ASN A 330 -7.96 16.18 23.15
N ASP A 331 -7.99 15.04 23.84
CA ASP A 331 -6.86 14.11 23.92
C ASP A 331 -6.49 13.60 22.50
N ILE A 332 -5.20 13.58 22.21
CA ILE A 332 -4.69 13.20 20.89
C ILE A 332 -5.03 11.75 20.53
N ARG A 333 -5.07 10.82 21.49
CA ARG A 333 -5.40 9.42 21.27
C ARG A 333 -6.85 9.26 20.85
N LEU A 334 -7.75 9.95 21.55
CA LEU A 334 -9.18 9.97 21.25
C LEU A 334 -9.45 10.58 19.87
N ARG A 335 -8.76 11.68 19.52
CA ARG A 335 -8.85 12.28 18.18
C ARG A 335 -8.33 11.36 17.08
N LYS A 336 -7.18 10.71 17.26
CA LYS A 336 -6.65 9.71 16.32
C LYS A 336 -7.61 8.55 16.13
N GLN A 337 -8.22 8.07 17.22
CA GLN A 337 -9.19 6.99 17.15
C GLN A 337 -10.45 7.41 16.38
N LYS A 338 -10.95 8.63 16.58
CA LYS A 338 -12.07 9.18 15.79
C LYS A 338 -11.75 9.24 14.29
N ILE A 339 -10.53 9.64 13.95
CA ILE A 339 -10.06 9.65 12.55
C ILE A 339 -10.05 8.24 11.98
N LEU A 340 -9.51 7.25 12.72
CA LEU A 340 -9.49 5.86 12.27
C LEU A 340 -10.90 5.31 12.03
N VAL A 341 -11.83 5.53 12.98
CA VAL A 341 -13.24 5.14 12.83
C VAL A 341 -13.88 5.80 11.60
N ALA A 342 -13.64 7.09 11.40
CA ALA A 342 -14.18 7.82 10.24
C ALA A 342 -13.59 7.32 8.92
N ALA A 343 -12.29 7.04 8.87
CA ALA A 343 -11.61 6.51 7.69
C ALA A 343 -12.13 5.11 7.33
N LEU A 344 -12.28 4.22 8.32
CA LEU A 344 -12.85 2.88 8.12
C LEU A 344 -14.32 2.96 7.68
N ALA A 345 -15.12 3.86 8.25
CA ALA A 345 -16.49 4.09 7.80
C ALA A 345 -16.57 4.58 6.35
N GLY A 346 -15.66 5.46 5.94
CA GLY A 346 -15.54 5.91 4.55
C GLY A 346 -15.16 4.78 3.61
N TYR A 347 -14.16 3.97 3.97
CA TYR A 347 -13.75 2.82 3.17
C TYR A 347 -14.85 1.76 3.04
N ILE A 348 -15.60 1.49 4.12
CA ILE A 348 -16.79 0.62 4.06
C ILE A 348 -17.81 1.18 3.08
N HIS A 349 -18.07 2.49 3.08
CA HIS A 349 -19.01 3.10 2.16
C HIS A 349 -18.55 3.00 0.70
N ASP A 350 -17.28 3.22 0.42
CA ASP A 350 -16.72 3.08 -0.92
C ASP A 350 -16.85 1.64 -1.42
N LEU A 351 -16.49 0.66 -0.58
CA LEU A 351 -16.64 -0.76 -0.89
C LEU A 351 -18.11 -1.16 -1.08
N ASP A 352 -19.01 -0.69 -0.21
CA ASP A 352 -20.44 -0.95 -0.32
C ASP A 352 -21.01 -0.34 -1.61
N THR A 353 -20.55 0.84 -2.03
CA THR A 353 -20.97 1.45 -3.30
C THR A 353 -20.51 0.65 -4.51
N VAL A 354 -19.35 -0.02 -4.44
CA VAL A 354 -18.85 -0.90 -5.51
C VAL A 354 -19.59 -2.25 -5.53
N MET A 355 -19.81 -2.84 -4.35
CA MET A 355 -20.44 -4.16 -4.23
C MET A 355 -21.97 -4.10 -4.40
N ASN A 356 -22.57 -3.04 -3.88
CA ASN A 356 -24.01 -2.74 -3.89
C ASN A 356 -24.22 -1.34 -4.47
N PRO A 357 -24.01 -1.14 -5.79
CA PRO A 357 -24.26 0.15 -6.41
C PRO A 357 -25.72 0.56 -6.15
N PRO A 358 -25.98 1.84 -5.81
CA PRO A 358 -27.33 2.32 -5.60
C PRO A 358 -28.24 1.94 -6.78
N GLU A 359 -29.41 1.38 -6.50
CA GLU A 359 -30.38 1.05 -7.56
C GLU A 359 -30.68 2.33 -8.36
N GLU A 360 -30.30 2.35 -9.64
CA GLU A 360 -30.69 3.44 -10.51
C GLU A 360 -32.23 3.49 -10.58
N PRO A 361 -32.85 4.67 -10.46
CA PRO A 361 -34.29 4.79 -10.57
C PRO A 361 -34.74 4.18 -11.91
N LYS A 362 -35.70 3.24 -11.85
CA LYS A 362 -36.24 2.59 -13.04
C LYS A 362 -36.88 3.65 -13.94
N GLN A 363 -36.18 3.98 -15.02
CA GLN A 363 -36.65 4.93 -16.01
C GLN A 363 -37.93 4.41 -16.70
N PRO A 364 -38.95 5.28 -16.91
CA PRO A 364 -40.13 4.89 -17.68
C PRO A 364 -39.81 4.65 -19.16
N GLU A 365 -40.57 3.77 -19.82
CA GLU A 365 -40.47 3.58 -21.27
C GLU A 365 -40.90 4.86 -22.04
N LEU A 366 -40.25 5.13 -23.17
CA LEU A 366 -40.55 6.31 -23.97
C LEU A 366 -41.94 6.15 -24.61
N PRO A 367 -42.92 7.03 -24.31
CA PRO A 367 -44.24 6.94 -24.92
C PRO A 367 -44.18 7.13 -26.45
N LYS A 368 -45.15 6.58 -27.18
CA LYS A 368 -45.27 6.82 -28.64
C LYS A 368 -45.83 8.22 -28.90
N LEU A 369 -44.94 9.19 -29.10
CA LEU A 369 -45.27 10.60 -29.33
C LEU A 369 -45.60 10.84 -30.82
N LYS A 370 -46.86 11.14 -31.14
CA LYS A 370 -47.33 11.27 -32.53
C LYS A 370 -47.15 12.69 -33.09
N ASN A 371 -47.35 13.73 -32.28
CA ASN A 371 -47.30 15.13 -32.71
C ASN A 371 -46.27 15.96 -31.92
N ASN A 372 -46.08 17.23 -32.29
CA ASN A 372 -45.09 18.10 -31.62
C ASN A 372 -45.52 18.43 -30.19
N ASP A 373 -46.82 18.62 -29.96
CA ASP A 373 -47.34 19.04 -28.66
C ASP A 373 -47.12 17.96 -27.60
N GLN A 374 -47.35 16.68 -27.95
CA GLN A 374 -47.02 15.54 -27.09
C GLN A 374 -45.53 15.48 -26.75
N ARG A 375 -44.64 15.82 -27.70
CA ARG A 375 -43.19 15.86 -27.44
C ARG A 375 -42.82 16.96 -26.47
N LYS A 376 -43.42 18.14 -26.61
CA LYS A 376 -43.22 19.27 -25.71
C LYS A 376 -43.77 19.00 -24.31
N GLU A 377 -44.95 18.41 -24.23
CA GLU A 377 -45.58 18.00 -22.97
C GLU A 377 -44.73 16.97 -22.24
N TRP A 378 -44.23 15.95 -22.94
CA TRP A 378 -43.32 14.96 -22.36
C TRP A 378 -42.01 15.58 -21.84
N LEU A 379 -41.41 16.53 -22.58
CA LEU A 379 -40.21 17.24 -22.13
C LEU A 379 -40.46 18.04 -20.85
N ARG A 380 -41.64 18.67 -20.72
CA ARG A 380 -42.02 19.46 -19.53
C ARG A 380 -42.35 18.57 -18.33
N ASN A 381 -42.80 17.34 -18.57
CA ASN A 381 -43.03 16.33 -17.54
C ASN A 381 -41.75 15.55 -17.20
N TYR A 382 -40.59 16.22 -17.19
CA TYR A 382 -39.31 15.60 -16.86
C TYR A 382 -39.25 15.02 -15.44
N LYS A 383 -40.12 15.48 -14.53
CA LYS A 383 -40.23 14.97 -13.16
C LYS A 383 -40.67 13.50 -13.11
N ASP A 384 -41.44 13.07 -14.11
CA ASP A 384 -41.91 11.68 -14.21
C ASP A 384 -40.77 10.70 -14.58
N TRP A 385 -39.62 11.20 -15.04
CA TRP A 385 -38.45 10.38 -15.33
C TRP A 385 -37.79 9.84 -14.05
N GLY A 386 -38.07 10.48 -12.91
CA GLY A 386 -37.42 10.20 -11.62
C GLY A 386 -36.24 11.14 -11.37
N LEU A 387 -36.10 11.55 -10.11
CA LEU A 387 -34.95 12.36 -9.67
C LEU A 387 -33.69 11.50 -9.77
N TRP A 388 -32.69 11.98 -10.52
CA TRP A 388 -31.42 11.26 -10.70
C TRP A 388 -30.40 11.65 -9.63
N TYR A 389 -30.24 12.95 -9.40
CA TYR A 389 -29.25 13.49 -8.46
C TYR A 389 -29.73 14.86 -7.95
N HIS A 390 -29.56 15.13 -6.66
CA HIS A 390 -29.75 16.45 -6.07
C HIS A 390 -28.43 16.95 -5.51
N ASP A 391 -28.07 18.20 -5.84
CA ASP A 391 -26.90 18.85 -5.28
C ASP A 391 -27.32 19.84 -4.18
N ASP A 392 -27.15 19.44 -2.92
CA ASP A 392 -27.49 20.26 -1.75
C ASP A 392 -26.67 21.57 -1.67
N ARG A 393 -25.49 21.61 -2.30
CA ARG A 393 -24.57 22.76 -2.17
C ARG A 393 -24.98 23.92 -3.07
N ILE A 394 -25.61 23.61 -4.20
CA ILE A 394 -26.09 24.60 -5.17
C ILE A 394 -27.62 24.61 -5.32
N ASP A 395 -28.31 23.73 -4.58
CA ASP A 395 -29.77 23.56 -4.57
C ASP A 395 -30.32 23.27 -5.98
N VAL A 396 -29.79 22.24 -6.65
CA VAL A 396 -30.18 21.89 -8.03
C VAL A 396 -30.63 20.44 -8.11
N ASN A 397 -31.78 20.22 -8.77
CA ASN A 397 -32.29 18.88 -9.09
C ASN A 397 -31.87 18.50 -10.51
N TYR A 398 -31.32 17.32 -10.67
CA TYR A 398 -31.00 16.73 -11.97
C TYR A 398 -31.92 15.54 -12.25
N TYR A 399 -32.51 15.55 -13.44
CA TYR A 399 -33.30 14.45 -13.98
C TYR A 399 -32.57 13.90 -15.21
N LYS A 400 -32.58 12.58 -15.39
CA LYS A 400 -31.87 11.90 -16.48
C LYS A 400 -32.84 11.05 -17.28
N TYR A 401 -32.69 11.08 -18.60
CA TYR A 401 -33.32 10.13 -19.51
C TYR A 401 -32.30 9.58 -20.51
N ASP A 402 -32.05 8.28 -20.45
CA ASP A 402 -31.22 7.49 -21.35
C ASP A 402 -32.06 6.92 -22.51
N PHE A 403 -31.68 7.20 -23.75
CA PHE A 403 -32.36 6.71 -24.95
C PHE A 403 -31.71 5.43 -25.50
N GLU A 404 -32.47 4.67 -26.30
CA GLU A 404 -32.00 3.41 -26.90
C GLU A 404 -30.83 3.58 -27.88
N ASP A 405 -30.68 4.76 -28.49
CA ASP A 405 -29.55 5.10 -29.38
C ASP A 405 -28.25 5.44 -28.61
N GLY A 406 -28.30 5.40 -27.28
CA GLY A 406 -27.21 5.77 -26.37
C GLY A 406 -27.10 7.27 -26.11
N SER A 407 -27.99 8.09 -26.68
CA SER A 407 -28.09 9.52 -26.34
C SER A 407 -28.63 9.70 -24.91
N ARG A 408 -28.27 10.81 -24.26
CA ARG A 408 -28.74 11.12 -22.91
C ARG A 408 -29.28 12.53 -22.83
N LEU A 409 -30.45 12.70 -22.23
CA LEU A 409 -31.03 14.00 -21.91
C LEU A 409 -30.97 14.23 -20.40
N VAL A 410 -30.40 15.36 -19.99
CA VAL A 410 -30.34 15.79 -18.59
C VAL A 410 -31.14 17.08 -18.45
N THR A 411 -32.01 17.14 -17.44
CA THR A 411 -32.72 18.37 -17.07
C THR A 411 -32.19 18.87 -15.75
N ALA A 412 -31.62 20.08 -15.73
CA ALA A 412 -31.22 20.78 -14.51
C ALA A 412 -32.35 21.71 -14.08
N GLU A 413 -33.01 21.38 -12.98
CA GLU A 413 -34.05 22.18 -12.35
C GLU A 413 -33.50 22.94 -11.15
N TYR A 414 -33.82 24.21 -11.12
CA TYR A 414 -33.46 25.16 -10.08
C TYR A 414 -34.76 25.56 -9.38
N PRO A 415 -35.10 24.93 -8.25
CA PRO A 415 -36.36 25.17 -7.56
C PRO A 415 -36.41 26.60 -6.98
N LYS A 416 -37.60 27.19 -6.98
CA LYS A 416 -37.89 28.43 -6.25
C LYS A 416 -36.88 29.56 -6.48
N ARG A 417 -36.43 29.74 -7.73
CA ARG A 417 -35.45 30.79 -8.05
C ARG A 417 -36.10 32.17 -8.06
N LYS A 418 -35.37 33.13 -7.50
CA LYS A 418 -35.69 34.55 -7.58
C LYS A 418 -34.74 35.20 -8.56
N TYR A 419 -35.31 35.88 -9.53
CA TYR A 419 -34.55 36.64 -10.50
C TYR A 419 -34.72 38.13 -10.25
N TYR A 420 -33.68 38.92 -10.53
CA TYR A 420 -33.75 40.37 -10.35
C TYR A 420 -34.84 41.01 -11.23
N TRP A 421 -35.22 40.36 -12.33
CA TRP A 421 -36.26 40.83 -13.25
C TRP A 421 -37.68 40.35 -12.90
N ASN A 422 -37.84 39.34 -12.05
CA ASN A 422 -39.16 38.73 -11.80
C ASN A 422 -39.92 39.36 -10.62
N SER A 423 -39.58 40.60 -10.24
CA SER A 423 -40.27 41.38 -9.20
C SER A 423 -40.54 40.65 -7.87
N GLY A 424 -39.70 39.67 -7.51
CA GLY A 424 -39.84 38.88 -6.28
C GLY A 424 -40.68 37.60 -6.40
N GLU A 425 -41.24 37.31 -7.58
CA GLU A 425 -41.89 36.03 -7.87
C GLU A 425 -40.86 34.89 -7.84
N VAL A 426 -41.31 33.76 -7.32
CA VAL A 426 -40.51 32.56 -7.06
C VAL A 426 -41.02 31.49 -8.01
N GLU A 427 -40.18 31.08 -8.95
CA GLU A 427 -40.55 30.07 -9.94
C GLU A 427 -39.43 29.04 -10.07
N ASP A 428 -39.82 27.80 -10.43
CA ASP A 428 -38.87 26.77 -10.79
C ASP A 428 -38.37 27.05 -12.21
N SER A 429 -37.05 27.12 -12.41
CA SER A 429 -36.47 27.18 -13.74
C SER A 429 -35.82 25.85 -14.11
N HIS A 430 -35.86 25.48 -15.38
CA HIS A 430 -35.27 24.23 -15.85
C HIS A 430 -34.57 24.43 -17.19
N TYR A 431 -33.47 23.70 -17.36
CA TYR A 431 -32.64 23.74 -18.56
C TYR A 431 -32.35 22.32 -19.03
N PHE A 432 -32.49 22.10 -20.33
CA PHE A 432 -32.27 20.79 -20.95
C PHE A 432 -30.88 20.71 -21.56
N HIS A 433 -30.19 19.60 -21.34
CA HIS A 433 -28.85 19.33 -21.87
C HIS A 433 -28.84 17.96 -22.56
N LEU A 434 -28.76 17.96 -23.89
CA LEU A 434 -28.74 16.75 -24.70
C LEU A 434 -27.30 16.35 -25.07
N LEU A 435 -26.91 15.16 -24.65
CA LEU A 435 -25.70 14.46 -25.07
C LEU A 435 -26.10 13.52 -26.20
N GLU A 436 -26.17 14.07 -27.41
CA GLU A 436 -26.57 13.36 -28.63
C GLU A 436 -25.43 12.47 -29.16
N LYS A 437 -25.73 11.19 -29.40
CA LYS A 437 -24.81 10.24 -30.04
C LYS A 437 -24.80 10.41 -31.56
N ASN A 438 -23.65 10.14 -32.18
CA ASN A 438 -23.49 10.18 -33.64
C ASN A 438 -23.93 11.52 -34.28
N LYS A 439 -23.79 12.63 -33.56
CA LYS A 439 -24.13 13.96 -34.05
C LYS A 439 -23.23 14.35 -35.23
N LYS A 440 -23.81 14.80 -36.33
CA LYS A 440 -23.04 15.24 -37.51
C LYS A 440 -22.37 16.59 -37.24
N TYR A 441 -21.13 16.72 -37.69
CA TYR A 441 -20.48 18.02 -37.79
C TYR A 441 -21.22 18.90 -38.82
N TYR A 442 -21.31 20.20 -38.55
CA TYR A 442 -21.91 21.13 -39.48
C TYR A 442 -21.20 21.09 -40.85
N GLY A 443 -21.94 20.75 -41.90
CA GLY A 443 -21.43 20.67 -43.27
C GLY A 443 -20.44 19.53 -43.54
N LYS A 444 -20.32 18.53 -42.66
CA LYS A 444 -19.43 17.36 -42.86
C LYS A 444 -20.19 16.06 -42.60
N GLU A 445 -19.77 14.99 -43.26
CA GLU A 445 -20.35 13.65 -43.06
C GLU A 445 -19.86 12.96 -41.78
N LYS A 446 -18.74 13.42 -41.21
CA LYS A 446 -18.21 12.88 -39.96
C LYS A 446 -19.20 13.12 -38.81
N THR A 447 -19.33 12.13 -37.94
CA THR A 447 -20.12 12.20 -36.70
C THR A 447 -19.22 12.24 -35.47
N PHE A 448 -19.77 12.70 -34.35
CA PHE A 448 -19.15 12.66 -33.03
C PHE A 448 -20.21 12.51 -31.94
N ASP A 449 -19.80 12.04 -30.78
CA ASP A 449 -20.66 11.98 -29.60
C ASP A 449 -20.59 13.30 -28.85
N GLN A 450 -21.73 13.97 -28.69
CA GLN A 450 -21.78 15.24 -27.99
C GLN A 450 -21.54 15.03 -26.49
N GLN A 451 -20.46 15.63 -25.98
CA GLN A 451 -20.16 15.67 -24.56
C GLN A 451 -21.05 16.71 -23.86
N TYR A 452 -21.17 16.59 -22.53
CA TYR A 452 -21.91 17.55 -21.72
C TYR A 452 -21.33 18.96 -21.91
N VAL A 453 -22.24 19.92 -22.13
CA VAL A 453 -21.93 21.35 -22.20
C VAL A 453 -22.95 22.09 -21.36
N HIS A 454 -22.53 23.19 -20.72
CA HIS A 454 -23.41 24.00 -19.88
C HIS A 454 -24.55 24.66 -20.67
N ASN A 455 -24.38 24.85 -21.97
CA ASN A 455 -25.40 25.48 -22.82
C ASN A 455 -26.65 24.60 -22.90
N GLU A 456 -27.81 25.22 -22.77
CA GLU A 456 -29.10 24.58 -22.90
C GLU A 456 -29.45 24.27 -24.36
N ASN A 457 -30.16 23.16 -24.56
CA ASN A 457 -30.80 22.83 -25.81
C ASN A 457 -32.22 23.42 -25.83
N SER A 458 -32.58 24.08 -26.92
CA SER A 458 -33.94 24.59 -27.10
C SER A 458 -34.98 23.47 -27.20
N GLU A 459 -36.17 23.71 -26.66
CA GLU A 459 -37.32 22.79 -26.76
C GLU A 459 -37.58 22.39 -28.23
N THR A 460 -37.43 23.33 -29.17
CA THR A 460 -37.59 23.09 -30.61
C THR A 460 -36.59 22.05 -31.15
N TYR A 461 -35.32 22.16 -30.76
CA TYR A 461 -34.28 21.20 -31.16
C TYR A 461 -34.55 19.81 -30.58
N LEU A 462 -34.93 19.73 -29.31
CA LEU A 462 -35.26 18.48 -28.64
C LEU A 462 -36.47 17.78 -29.27
N VAL A 463 -37.48 18.55 -29.67
CA VAL A 463 -38.64 18.02 -30.41
C VAL A 463 -38.22 17.43 -31.75
N GLU A 464 -37.27 18.03 -32.46
CA GLU A 464 -36.73 17.50 -33.71
C GLU A 464 -35.89 16.24 -33.49
N PHE A 465 -35.06 16.21 -32.46
CA PHE A 465 -34.32 15.02 -32.03
C PHE A 465 -35.28 13.85 -31.73
N LEU A 466 -36.31 14.06 -30.89
CA LEU A 466 -37.31 13.04 -30.56
C LEU A 466 -38.10 12.54 -31.79
N LYS A 467 -38.35 13.41 -32.78
CA LYS A 467 -38.95 12.99 -34.06
C LYS A 467 -38.02 12.05 -34.83
N ASN A 468 -36.73 12.38 -34.91
CA ASN A 468 -35.77 11.59 -35.66
C ASN A 468 -35.54 10.23 -35.00
N LEU A 469 -35.46 10.20 -33.67
CA LEU A 469 -35.32 8.97 -32.88
C LEU A 469 -36.51 8.01 -33.12
N GLN A 470 -37.74 8.51 -33.04
CA GLN A 470 -38.95 7.70 -33.27
C GLN A 470 -39.20 7.34 -34.75
N LYS A 471 -38.56 8.04 -35.69
CA LYS A 471 -38.59 7.69 -37.13
C LYS A 471 -37.55 6.63 -37.49
N GLY A 472 -36.39 6.65 -36.83
CA GLY A 472 -35.29 5.69 -37.03
C GLY A 472 -35.51 4.34 -36.37
N ALA A 473 -36.36 4.26 -35.34
CA ALA A 473 -36.74 3.01 -34.65
C ALA A 473 -37.78 2.15 -35.40
N LYS A 474 -37.93 2.31 -36.73
CA LYS A 474 -38.93 1.61 -37.55
C LYS A 474 -38.32 0.59 -38.49
#